data_AF-A0A7L4RNL3-F1
#
_entry.id   AF-A0A7L4RNL3-F1
#
_cell.length_a   1.000
_cell.length_b   1.000
_cell.length_c   1.000
_cell.angle_alpha   90.00
_cell.angle_beta   90.00
_cell.angle_gamma   90.00
#
_symmetry.space_group_name_H-M   'P 1'
#
loop_
_entity.id
_entity.type
_entity.pdbx_description
1 polymer ?
#
loop_
_entity_poly.entity_id
_entity_poly.type
_entity_poly.pdbx_seq_one_letter_code
_entity_poly.pdbx_strand_id
1 'polypeptide(L)'
;MTVHIDLATNKGTACNNNCIFCAPGPRQNSIKPEEDTLRVKSELYKNRCKKQKGVLFDCNGGEPTTRSDIIEILSYAKELGYKEIQLQTNGRMFCYPEFTKKVVDAG
;
A
#
# COMPACT_ATOMS: atom_id res chain seq x y z
N MET A 1 9.70 -14.73 -7.26
CA MET A 1 9.65 -13.42 -7.92
C MET A 1 8.59 -12.60 -7.21
N THR A 2 8.96 -11.35 -6.94
CA THR A 2 8.19 -10.38 -6.15
C THR A 2 7.67 -9.34 -7.12
N VAL A 3 6.37 -9.05 -7.06
CA VAL A 3 5.73 -8.05 -7.93
C VAL A 3 5.55 -6.75 -7.18
N HIS A 4 5.64 -5.64 -7.90
CA HIS A 4 5.33 -4.32 -7.38
C HIS A 4 3.88 -3.99 -7.68
N ILE A 5 3.15 -3.49 -6.69
CA ILE A 5 1.80 -2.96 -6.85
C ILE A 5 1.80 -1.53 -6.36
N ASP A 6 1.57 -0.61 -7.28
CA ASP A 6 1.41 0.80 -6.97
C ASP A 6 0.02 1.05 -6.38
N LEU A 7 0.01 1.49 -5.14
CA LEU A 7 -1.18 1.93 -4.40
C LEU A 7 -1.57 3.36 -4.74
N ALA A 8 -0.87 4.01 -5.67
CA ALA A 8 -1.25 5.32 -6.16
C ALA A 8 -2.51 5.27 -7.05
N THR A 9 -3.39 6.24 -6.83
CA THR A 9 -4.52 6.48 -7.75
C THR A 9 -4.08 7.44 -8.86
N ASN A 10 -4.72 7.34 -10.03
CA ASN A 10 -4.57 8.32 -11.12
C ASN A 10 -5.00 9.75 -10.74
N LYS A 11 -5.58 9.97 -9.55
CA LYS A 11 -6.14 11.26 -9.10
C LYS A 11 -5.33 11.90 -7.96
N GLY A 12 -4.13 11.41 -7.69
CA GLY A 12 -3.25 11.88 -6.62
C GLY A 12 -3.33 11.01 -5.38
N THR A 13 -2.32 11.10 -4.52
CA THR A 13 -2.18 10.26 -3.32
C THR A 13 -1.89 11.12 -2.11
N ALA A 14 -2.59 10.82 -1.02
CA ALA A 14 -2.36 11.49 0.24
C ALA A 14 -0.97 11.12 0.79
N CYS A 15 -0.30 12.09 1.39
CA CYS A 15 0.93 11.89 2.14
C CYS A 15 0.90 12.80 3.36
N ASN A 16 1.25 12.26 4.53
CA ASN A 16 1.37 13.02 5.78
C ASN A 16 2.77 13.65 5.95
N ASN A 17 3.57 13.72 4.87
CA ASN A 17 4.93 14.25 4.89
C ASN A 17 5.19 15.11 3.65
N ASN A 18 6.05 16.11 3.78
CA ASN A 18 6.38 17.05 2.71
C ASN A 18 7.89 17.04 2.43
N CYS A 19 8.42 15.95 1.87
CA CYS A 19 9.85 15.79 1.62
C CYS A 19 10.34 16.80 0.56
N ILE A 20 11.41 17.53 0.86
CA ILE A 20 12.04 18.48 -0.08
C ILE A 20 12.65 17.81 -1.33
N PHE A 21 12.93 16.51 -1.24
CA PHE A 21 13.50 15.69 -2.31
C PHE A 21 12.47 14.79 -2.99
N CYS A 22 11.16 14.95 -2.69
CA CYS A 22 10.12 14.10 -3.23
C CYS A 22 10.07 14.23 -4.76
N ALA A 23 10.44 13.18 -5.50
CA ALA A 23 10.45 13.21 -6.97
C ALA A 23 9.11 13.63 -7.60
N PRO A 24 7.95 13.20 -7.05
CA PRO A 24 6.65 13.62 -7.58
C PRO A 24 6.16 14.99 -7.07
N GLY A 25 6.92 15.68 -6.23
CA GLY A 25 6.60 16.99 -5.66
C GLY A 25 5.58 16.96 -4.50
N PRO A 26 5.33 18.11 -3.84
CA PRO A 26 4.31 18.26 -2.81
C PRO A 26 2.90 18.09 -3.42
N ARG A 27 2.16 17.05 -3.02
CA ARG A 27 0.83 16.76 -3.57
C ARG A 27 -0.29 17.15 -2.61
N GLN A 28 -1.39 17.64 -3.19
CA GLN A 28 -2.57 18.12 -2.46
C GLN A 28 -3.38 16.96 -1.86
N ASN A 29 -3.97 17.21 -0.69
CA ASN A 29 -4.76 16.29 0.14
C ASN A 29 -6.12 15.90 -0.49
N SER A 30 -6.17 15.39 -1.71
CA SER A 30 -7.43 14.90 -2.31
C SER A 30 -7.59 13.40 -2.08
N ILE A 31 -8.48 13.04 -1.15
CA ILE A 31 -8.84 11.67 -0.77
C ILE A 31 -10.01 11.17 -1.64
N LYS A 32 -9.83 10.09 -2.40
CA LYS A 32 -10.93 9.27 -2.96
C LYS A 32 -10.55 7.78 -2.95
N PRO A 33 -10.96 6.99 -1.94
CA PRO A 33 -10.41 5.65 -1.69
C PRO A 33 -11.07 4.48 -2.47
N GLU A 34 -12.35 4.56 -2.79
CA GLU A 34 -13.17 3.34 -3.03
C GLU A 34 -12.98 2.66 -4.40
N GLU A 35 -12.73 3.41 -5.48
CA GLU A 35 -12.52 2.80 -6.82
C GLU A 35 -11.18 2.02 -6.93
N ASP A 36 -10.24 2.25 -6.00
CA ASP A 36 -8.87 1.76 -6.14
C ASP A 36 -8.62 0.42 -5.39
N THR A 37 -9.34 0.15 -4.30
CA THR A 37 -9.16 -1.09 -3.52
C THR A 37 -9.44 -2.33 -4.36
N LEU A 38 -10.54 -2.32 -5.14
CA LEU A 38 -10.91 -3.45 -6.00
C LEU A 38 -9.89 -3.68 -7.11
N ARG A 39 -9.31 -2.62 -7.67
CA ARG A 39 -8.22 -2.71 -8.66
C ARG A 39 -7.03 -3.44 -8.05
N VAL A 40 -6.57 -2.98 -6.88
CA VAL A 40 -5.43 -3.57 -6.15
C VAL A 40 -5.69 -5.05 -5.83
N LYS A 41 -6.88 -5.38 -5.33
CA LYS A 41 -7.26 -6.79 -5.06
C LYS A 41 -7.27 -7.64 -6.34
N SER A 42 -7.81 -7.12 -7.44
CA SER A 42 -7.80 -7.83 -8.73
C SER A 42 -6.37 -8.10 -9.22
N GLU A 43 -5.48 -7.13 -9.05
CA GLU A 43 -4.07 -7.25 -9.42
C GLU A 43 -3.32 -8.27 -8.55
N LEU A 44 -3.53 -8.22 -7.23
CA LEU A 44 -3.03 -9.22 -6.29
C LEU A 44 -3.46 -10.63 -6.67
N TYR A 45 -4.74 -10.83 -6.98
CA TYR A 45 -5.27 -12.13 -7.40
C TYR A 45 -4.63 -12.61 -8.70
N LYS A 46 -4.58 -11.75 -9.74
CA LYS A 46 -3.96 -12.08 -11.03
C LYS A 46 -2.48 -12.46 -10.88
N ASN A 47 -1.73 -11.70 -10.09
CA ASN A 47 -0.31 -11.99 -9.84
C ASN A 47 -0.14 -13.29 -9.06
N ARG A 48 -1.06 -13.61 -8.14
CA ARG A 48 -1.05 -14.88 -7.44
C ARG A 48 -1.35 -16.06 -8.36
N CYS A 49 -2.31 -15.92 -9.29
CA CYS A 49 -2.57 -16.92 -10.33
C CYS A 49 -1.34 -17.17 -11.22
N LYS A 50 -0.52 -16.13 -11.46
CA LYS A 50 0.78 -16.22 -12.13
C LYS A 50 1.91 -16.78 -11.24
N LYS A 51 1.58 -17.33 -10.08
CA LYS A 51 2.49 -17.96 -9.10
C LYS A 51 3.57 -17.02 -8.54
N GLN A 52 3.30 -15.72 -8.49
CA GLN A 52 4.17 -14.76 -7.79
C GLN A 52 4.22 -15.08 -6.30
N LYS A 53 5.41 -15.02 -5.70
CA LYS A 53 5.63 -15.46 -4.31
C LYS A 53 5.62 -14.29 -3.33
N GLY A 54 6.02 -13.11 -3.80
CA GLY A 54 6.06 -11.89 -3.00
C GLY A 54 5.31 -10.74 -3.66
N VAL A 55 4.94 -9.77 -2.84
CA VAL A 55 4.40 -8.48 -3.26
C VAL A 55 5.09 -7.35 -2.48
N LEU A 56 5.49 -6.31 -3.21
CA LEU A 56 5.87 -5.02 -2.66
C LEU A 56 4.74 -4.03 -2.93
N PHE A 57 4.20 -3.46 -1.87
CA PHE A 57 3.30 -2.33 -1.92
C PHE A 57 4.11 -1.05 -1.85
N ASP A 58 4.03 -0.25 -2.90
CA ASP A 58 4.60 1.08 -2.95
C ASP A 58 3.51 2.10 -3.31
N CYS A 59 3.87 3.37 -3.21
CA CYS A 59 3.03 4.46 -3.69
C CYS A 59 3.94 5.50 -4.31
N ASN A 60 3.83 5.69 -5.63
CA ASN A 60 4.67 6.64 -6.35
C ASN A 60 4.26 8.10 -6.04
N GLY A 61 4.64 8.57 -4.84
CA GLY A 61 4.50 9.93 -4.29
C GLY A 61 3.39 10.14 -3.25
N GLY A 62 2.88 9.07 -2.66
CA GLY A 62 2.00 9.12 -1.49
C GLY A 62 2.56 8.32 -0.33
N GLU A 63 1.79 8.25 0.75
CA GLU A 63 2.10 7.37 1.88
C GLU A 63 1.03 6.28 2.01
N PRO A 64 1.34 5.00 1.73
CA PRO A 64 0.40 3.90 1.83
C PRO A 64 -0.35 3.81 3.16
N THR A 65 0.35 4.10 4.27
CA THR A 65 -0.22 3.99 5.62
C THR A 65 -1.29 5.04 5.93
N THR A 66 -1.45 6.05 5.07
CA THR A 66 -2.54 7.05 5.18
C THR A 66 -3.85 6.57 4.54
N ARG A 67 -3.83 5.46 3.79
CA ARG A 67 -5.05 4.87 3.24
C ARG A 67 -5.85 4.18 4.34
N SER A 68 -7.17 4.39 4.34
CA SER A 68 -8.08 3.74 5.31
C SER A 68 -8.20 2.23 5.10
N ASP A 69 -7.93 1.74 3.89
CA ASP A 69 -8.06 0.34 3.48
C ASP A 69 -6.73 -0.43 3.46
N ILE A 70 -5.62 0.17 3.91
CA ILE A 70 -4.29 -0.46 3.84
C ILE A 70 -4.24 -1.81 4.57
N ILE A 71 -4.89 -1.90 5.74
CA ILE A 71 -4.94 -3.14 6.54
C ILE A 71 -5.70 -4.23 5.78
N GLU A 72 -6.79 -3.89 5.10
CA GLU A 72 -7.59 -4.81 4.30
C GLU A 72 -6.80 -5.36 3.10
N ILE A 73 -6.01 -4.50 2.43
CA ILE A 73 -5.16 -4.88 1.30
C ILE A 73 -4.07 -5.88 1.75
N LEU A 74 -3.40 -5.60 2.88
CA LEU A 74 -2.37 -6.48 3.44
C LEU A 74 -2.96 -7.84 3.83
N SER A 75 -4.08 -7.86 4.55
CA SER A 75 -4.81 -9.09 4.91
C SER A 75 -5.17 -9.91 3.68
N TYR A 76 -5.67 -9.25 2.63
CA TYR A 76 -6.02 -9.95 1.40
C TYR A 76 -4.81 -10.58 0.70
N ALA A 77 -3.65 -9.91 0.71
CA ALA A 77 -2.42 -10.51 0.19
C ALA A 77 -1.99 -11.74 1.00
N LYS A 78 -2.09 -11.69 2.33
CA LYS A 78 -1.82 -12.85 3.21
C LYS A 78 -2.77 -14.00 2.92
N GLU A 79 -4.07 -13.73 2.78
CA GLU A 79 -5.10 -14.72 2.45
C GLU A 79 -4.86 -15.40 1.10
N LEU A 80 -4.39 -14.66 0.10
CA LEU A 80 -3.99 -15.21 -1.20
C LEU A 80 -2.74 -16.10 -1.14
N GLY A 81 -2.04 -16.11 -0.01
CA GLY A 81 -0.87 -16.96 0.22
C GLY A 81 0.43 -16.40 -0.35
N TYR A 82 0.55 -15.07 -0.45
CA TYR A 82 1.86 -14.43 -0.62
C TYR A 82 2.76 -14.76 0.58
N LYS A 83 4.03 -15.06 0.32
CA LYS A 83 5.02 -15.44 1.35
C LYS A 83 5.88 -14.27 1.80
N GLU A 84 6.03 -13.28 0.92
CA GLU A 84 6.75 -12.04 1.20
C GLU A 84 5.78 -10.88 0.94
N ILE A 85 5.45 -10.13 1.98
CA ILE A 85 4.62 -8.93 1.89
C ILE A 85 5.49 -7.77 2.37
N GLN A 86 5.77 -6.83 1.48
CA GLN A 86 6.63 -5.69 1.76
C GLN A 86 5.83 -4.40 1.60
N LEU A 87 6.07 -3.42 2.47
CA LEU A 87 5.40 -2.14 2.45
C LEU A 87 6.44 -1.01 2.46
N GLN A 88 6.48 -0.22 1.40
CA GLN A 88 7.33 0.97 1.34
C GLN A 88 6.62 2.16 2.00
N THR A 89 7.21 2.73 3.04
CA THR A 89 6.58 3.72 3.90
C THR A 89 7.60 4.71 4.45
N ASN A 90 7.15 5.93 4.75
CA ASN A 90 7.91 6.91 5.52
C ASN A 90 8.01 6.57 7.03
N GLY A 91 7.27 5.56 7.50
CA GLY A 91 7.36 5.04 8.86
C GLY A 91 6.58 5.81 9.92
N ARG A 92 6.00 6.98 9.61
CA ARG A 92 5.36 7.85 10.63
C ARG A 92 4.22 7.16 11.37
N MET A 93 3.38 6.40 10.68
CA MET A 93 2.24 5.71 11.30
C MET A 93 2.65 4.60 12.27
N PHE A 94 3.88 4.07 12.14
CA PHE A 94 4.40 3.03 13.03
C PHE A 94 4.83 3.54 14.41
N CYS A 95 4.78 4.86 14.65
CA CYS A 95 4.90 5.39 16.01
C CYS A 95 3.70 5.03 16.89
N TYR A 96 2.55 4.68 16.29
CA TYR A 96 1.34 4.25 17.00
C TYR A 96 1.35 2.72 17.18
N PRO A 97 1.49 2.21 18.42
CA PRO A 97 1.61 0.76 18.64
C PRO A 97 0.43 -0.05 18.12
N GLU A 98 -0.79 0.48 18.25
CA GLU A 98 -2.01 -0.15 17.73
C GLU A 98 -2.01 -0.29 16.21
N PHE A 99 -1.48 0.69 15.49
CA PHE A 99 -1.35 0.62 14.04
C PHE A 99 -0.32 -0.44 13.65
N THR A 100 0.86 -0.42 14.30
CA THR A 100 1.91 -1.41 14.08
C THR A 100 1.39 -2.83 14.30
N LYS A 101 0.65 -3.07 15.39
CA LYS A 101 0.03 -4.36 15.67
C LYS A 101 -0.91 -4.80 14.55
N LYS A 102 -1.82 -3.92 14.11
CA LYS A 102 -2.74 -4.22 13.01
C LYS A 102 -2.02 -4.59 11.72
N VAL A 103 -0.92 -3.90 11.40
CA VAL A 103 -0.12 -4.21 10.20
C VAL A 103 0.56 -5.58 10.31
N VAL A 104 1.16 -5.89 11.46
CA VAL A 104 1.80 -7.20 11.71
C VAL A 104 0.78 -8.35 11.64
N ASP A 105 -0.40 -8.15 12.23
CA ASP A 105 -1.46 -9.16 12.20
C ASP A 105 -1.97 -9.41 10.77
N ALA A 106 -2.10 -8.34 9.98
CA ALA A 106 -2.63 -8.37 8.61
C ALA A 106 -1.70 -9.03 7.58
N GLY A 107 -0.38 -9.02 7.78
CA GLY A 107 0.54 -9.45 6.72
C GLY A 107 1.81 -10.08 7.20
#